data_AF-A0A928FN78-F1
#
_entry.id   AF-A0A928FN78-F1
#
_cell.length_a   1.000
_cell.length_b   1.000
_cell.length_c   1.000
_cell.angle_alpha   90.00
_cell.angle_beta   90.00
_cell.angle_gamma   90.00
#
_symmetry.space_group_name_H-M   'P 1'
#
loop_
_entity.id
_entity.type
_entity.pdbx_description
1 polymer ?
#
loop_
_entity_poly.entity_id
_entity_poly.type
_entity_poly.pdbx_seq_one_letter_code
_entity_poly.pdbx_strand_id
1 'polypeptide(L)'
;MNLKILKSIICFFVVLIIFNAFTPFGVNASDKDISLQITDGVISYNLSVSGYDSLEEWIYEYLPNDIGICAEWYVLGLSQSGKYNFSEYEKSLIDYLENHKISSASTRLKFALSLASCSCDDEYIEATLNSSMGKQGIMSYVYGLHLLNNGFKHSEYSITSVIDFLIELQLSDGGWSLRGDTSDVDVTAMTLQALAPYYSDEKIKKSVDSAINFLSEKQQDDGDYISYGVSNPESGAQVITALSALNIDFMSDSRFIKNENTLLDGILKYRLKDGSFSHTLNGESNNNSTVQVFYSMISYQRMKDGKSGLYILDSVNISKDQSEESTESTESTESIESTESIESVESIESSMNSSVASEDIQTEKVSVKFIIIIVEICLFAFSVVLLFLLKKFNLKNFLALFLVFIILIILSLTIKIQSKEEYYNNEGISKENVIGTVTISIKCETIIGKGDNSYIPKDGIILNETEFAISDGDTVYDILIEAARKHSLQIENNGNDKMAYISGINYLYEFDYGDLSGWMFLVNGKESSVGCTSFALSDGDIIEWVYTCELGKDIK
;
A
#
# COMPACT_ATOMS: atom_id res chain seq x y z
N MET A 1 60.03 25.16 3.58
CA MET A 1 58.72 25.85 3.56
C MET A 1 58.21 25.96 5.00
N ASN A 2 57.72 27.12 5.44
CA ASN A 2 57.41 27.37 6.86
C ASN A 2 56.07 26.70 7.27
N LEU A 3 56.03 26.02 8.41
CA LEU A 3 54.88 25.20 8.83
C LEU A 3 53.57 26.03 9.00
N LYS A 4 53.69 27.32 9.33
CA LYS A 4 52.55 28.25 9.37
C LYS A 4 51.96 28.56 7.97
N ILE A 5 52.81 28.60 6.94
CA ILE A 5 52.40 28.84 5.55
C ILE A 5 51.66 27.60 5.03
N LEU A 6 52.17 26.39 5.32
CA LEU A 6 51.50 25.15 4.94
C LEU A 6 50.11 25.02 5.59
N LYS A 7 49.95 25.38 6.88
CA LYS A 7 48.62 25.42 7.52
C LYS A 7 47.67 26.46 6.90
N SER A 8 48.18 27.63 6.50
CA SER A 8 47.34 28.64 5.82
C SER A 8 46.90 28.17 4.43
N ILE A 9 47.77 27.51 3.67
CA ILE A 9 47.44 26.96 2.34
C ILE A 9 46.40 25.83 2.48
N ILE A 10 46.57 24.90 3.44
CA ILE A 10 45.59 23.82 3.68
C ILE A 10 44.24 24.40 4.12
N CYS A 11 44.22 25.40 5.01
CA CYS A 11 42.98 26.05 5.44
C CYS A 11 42.30 26.80 4.28
N PHE A 12 43.06 27.46 3.40
CA PHE A 12 42.54 28.11 2.21
C PHE A 12 41.94 27.10 1.20
N PHE A 13 42.59 25.94 1.00
CA PHE A 13 42.05 24.86 0.16
C PHE A 13 40.80 24.21 0.77
N VAL A 14 40.74 24.00 2.09
CA VAL A 14 39.54 23.47 2.77
C VAL A 14 38.37 24.45 2.66
N VAL A 15 38.61 25.77 2.80
CA VAL A 15 37.58 26.79 2.58
C VAL A 15 37.13 26.84 1.11
N LEU A 16 38.04 26.67 0.14
CA LEU A 16 37.70 26.60 -1.29
C LEU A 16 36.90 25.33 -1.65
N ILE A 17 37.11 24.21 -0.97
CA ILE A 17 36.31 22.99 -1.15
C ILE A 17 34.91 23.18 -0.54
N ILE A 18 34.80 23.84 0.61
CA ILE A 18 33.51 24.15 1.25
C ILE A 18 32.71 25.20 0.44
N PHE A 19 33.37 26.18 -0.18
CA PHE A 19 32.70 27.18 -1.03
C PHE A 19 32.23 26.67 -2.41
N ASN A 20 32.69 25.49 -2.86
CA ASN A 20 32.13 24.83 -4.05
C ASN A 20 30.95 23.89 -3.72
N ALA A 21 30.56 23.75 -2.44
CA ALA A 21 29.38 22.99 -2.04
C ALA A 21 28.09 23.85 -2.01
N PHE A 22 28.20 25.16 -2.28
CA PHE A 22 27.07 26.09 -2.39
C PHE A 22 27.18 26.96 -3.64
N THR A 23 27.25 26.32 -4.81
CA THR A 23 26.70 26.96 -6.01
C THR A 23 25.17 26.89 -5.90
N PRO A 24 24.42 28.01 -5.97
CA PRO A 24 22.99 27.90 -6.32
C PRO A 24 22.91 27.16 -7.66
N PHE A 25 21.85 26.37 -7.86
CA PHE A 25 21.61 25.66 -9.11
C PHE A 25 21.33 26.67 -10.24
N GLY A 26 22.41 27.24 -10.77
CA GLY A 26 22.39 28.06 -11.96
C GLY A 26 22.08 27.14 -13.13
N VAL A 27 20.84 27.23 -13.62
CA VAL A 27 20.35 26.59 -14.84
C VAL A 27 21.41 26.68 -15.94
N ASN A 28 22.02 25.54 -16.27
CA ASN A 28 22.76 25.20 -17.51
C ASN A 28 23.54 23.88 -17.32
N ALA A 29 22.82 22.80 -17.00
CA ALA A 29 23.21 21.48 -17.49
C ALA A 29 22.49 21.27 -18.83
N SER A 30 23.13 20.63 -19.81
CA SER A 30 22.51 20.36 -21.11
C SER A 30 21.20 19.57 -20.91
N ASP A 31 20.07 20.10 -21.40
CA ASP A 31 18.72 19.65 -21.10
C ASP A 31 18.48 18.16 -21.42
N LYS A 32 18.73 17.29 -20.44
CA LYS A 32 18.01 16.02 -20.29
C LYS A 32 16.67 16.33 -19.62
N ASP A 33 15.59 15.82 -20.20
CA ASP A 33 14.24 15.99 -19.65
C ASP A 33 14.18 15.59 -18.17
N ILE A 34 13.52 16.38 -17.32
CA ILE A 34 13.53 16.16 -15.86
C ILE A 34 12.79 14.87 -15.48
N SER A 35 11.75 14.53 -16.24
CA SER A 35 11.09 13.22 -16.26
C SER A 35 12.10 12.08 -16.39
N LEU A 36 12.93 12.13 -17.45
CA LEU A 36 13.95 11.12 -17.74
C LEU A 36 15.00 11.03 -16.64
N GLN A 37 15.42 12.15 -16.05
CA GLN A 37 16.37 12.13 -14.92
C GLN A 37 15.80 11.44 -13.67
N ILE A 38 14.50 11.56 -13.44
CA ILE A 38 13.81 10.91 -12.31
C ILE A 38 13.58 9.43 -12.61
N THR A 39 13.12 9.07 -13.81
CA THR A 39 12.97 7.65 -14.20
C THR A 39 14.30 6.90 -14.24
N ASP A 40 15.35 7.50 -14.82
CA ASP A 40 16.71 6.94 -14.83
C ASP A 40 17.20 6.70 -13.38
N GLY A 41 16.88 7.61 -12.45
CA GLY A 41 17.22 7.50 -11.04
C GLY A 41 16.50 6.36 -10.32
N VAL A 42 15.19 6.21 -10.53
CA VAL A 42 14.41 5.11 -9.93
C VAL A 42 14.83 3.76 -10.51
N ILE A 43 15.10 3.67 -11.82
CA ILE A 43 15.65 2.46 -12.45
C ILE A 43 17.01 2.12 -11.81
N SER A 44 17.91 3.10 -11.68
CA SER A 44 19.23 2.89 -11.06
C SER A 44 19.14 2.39 -9.61
N TYR A 45 18.20 2.94 -8.84
CA TYR A 45 17.88 2.46 -7.48
C TYR A 45 17.43 0.99 -7.50
N ASN A 46 16.43 0.67 -8.31
CA ASN A 46 15.85 -0.68 -8.38
C ASN A 46 16.89 -1.72 -8.78
N LEU A 47 17.70 -1.45 -9.80
CA LEU A 47 18.83 -2.29 -10.21
C LEU A 47 19.82 -2.52 -9.05
N SER A 48 20.19 -1.44 -8.34
CA SER A 48 21.13 -1.53 -7.22
C SER A 48 20.62 -2.31 -6.01
N VAL A 49 19.32 -2.28 -5.71
CA VAL A 49 18.76 -3.01 -4.54
C VAL A 49 18.38 -4.45 -4.86
N SER A 50 18.05 -4.74 -6.12
CA SER A 50 17.73 -6.09 -6.60
C SER A 50 18.97 -6.88 -7.03
N GLY A 51 20.08 -6.21 -7.36
CA GLY A 51 21.35 -6.83 -7.71
C GLY A 51 21.51 -7.17 -9.21
N TYR A 52 20.77 -6.48 -10.08
CA TYR A 52 20.79 -6.68 -11.53
C TYR A 52 21.63 -5.61 -12.24
N ASP A 53 22.35 -6.00 -13.29
CA ASP A 53 23.25 -5.11 -14.04
C ASP A 53 22.53 -4.38 -15.20
N SER A 54 21.34 -4.83 -15.60
CA SER A 54 20.56 -4.24 -16.70
C SER A 54 19.05 -4.20 -16.43
N LEU A 55 18.37 -3.24 -17.07
CA LEU A 55 16.91 -3.08 -16.99
C LEU A 55 16.19 -4.27 -17.60
N GLU A 56 16.71 -4.86 -18.68
CA GLU A 56 16.18 -6.05 -19.31
C GLU A 56 16.19 -7.25 -18.36
N GLU A 57 17.31 -7.56 -17.71
CA GLU A 57 17.37 -8.66 -16.72
C GLU A 57 16.43 -8.40 -15.53
N TRP A 58 16.34 -7.16 -15.06
CA TRP A 58 15.39 -6.80 -13.99
C TRP A 58 13.92 -6.99 -14.41
N ILE A 59 13.55 -6.61 -15.64
CA ILE A 59 12.19 -6.84 -16.15
C ILE A 59 11.90 -8.34 -16.30
N TYR A 60 12.86 -9.14 -16.78
CA TYR A 60 12.64 -10.55 -17.13
C TYR A 60 12.83 -11.52 -15.95
N GLU A 61 13.60 -11.16 -14.92
CA GLU A 61 13.91 -12.03 -13.78
C GLU A 61 13.41 -11.50 -12.43
N TYR A 62 13.38 -10.18 -12.20
CA TYR A 62 12.94 -9.63 -10.91
C TYR A 62 11.43 -9.39 -10.87
N LEU A 63 10.86 -8.63 -11.83
CA LEU A 63 9.43 -8.29 -11.84
C LEU A 63 8.48 -9.50 -11.77
N PRO A 64 8.75 -10.66 -12.41
CA PRO A 64 7.91 -11.86 -12.28
C PRO A 64 7.87 -12.46 -10.87
N ASN A 65 8.74 -12.01 -9.95
CA ASN A 65 8.81 -12.43 -8.55
C ASN A 65 8.31 -11.35 -7.55
N ASP A 66 7.93 -10.15 -8.02
CA ASP A 66 7.50 -9.01 -7.20
C ASP A 66 5.99 -8.70 -7.36
N ILE A 67 5.23 -9.69 -7.84
CA ILE A 67 3.78 -9.57 -8.08
C ILE A 67 3.03 -9.33 -6.77
N GLY A 68 2.11 -8.36 -6.80
CA GLY A 68 1.30 -7.96 -5.65
C GLY A 68 2.03 -7.04 -4.66
N ILE A 69 3.32 -6.79 -4.85
CA ILE A 69 4.09 -5.79 -4.11
C ILE A 69 4.10 -4.48 -4.90
N CYS A 70 4.87 -4.39 -5.99
CA CYS A 70 4.85 -3.21 -6.86
C CYS A 70 5.07 -3.49 -8.36
N ALA A 71 5.31 -4.73 -8.79
CA ALA A 71 5.63 -5.07 -10.18
C ALA A 71 4.60 -4.56 -11.20
N GLU A 72 3.29 -4.68 -10.93
CA GLU A 72 2.22 -4.22 -11.83
C GLU A 72 2.41 -2.78 -12.32
N TRP A 73 2.87 -1.89 -11.43
CA TRP A 73 3.02 -0.47 -11.74
C TRP A 73 4.26 -0.18 -12.59
N TYR A 74 5.34 -0.94 -12.39
CA TYR A 74 6.52 -0.88 -13.26
C TYR A 74 6.21 -1.45 -14.64
N VAL A 75 5.49 -2.58 -14.72
CA VAL A 75 5.06 -3.21 -15.97
C VAL A 75 4.13 -2.28 -16.76
N LEU A 76 3.12 -1.69 -16.10
CA LEU A 76 2.23 -0.72 -16.72
C LEU A 76 3.00 0.49 -17.30
N GLY A 77 3.97 1.04 -16.55
CA GLY A 77 4.78 2.16 -17.02
C GLY A 77 5.73 1.78 -18.18
N LEU A 78 6.44 0.66 -18.06
CA LEU A 78 7.48 0.24 -19.01
C LEU A 78 6.91 -0.35 -20.31
N SER A 79 5.75 -1.01 -20.26
CA SER A 79 5.04 -1.53 -21.45
C SER A 79 4.67 -0.42 -22.43
N GLN A 80 4.30 0.76 -21.93
CA GLN A 80 4.03 1.96 -22.73
C GLN A 80 5.23 2.50 -23.55
N SER A 81 6.41 1.90 -23.41
CA SER A 81 7.56 2.18 -24.30
C SER A 81 7.55 1.38 -25.60
N GLY A 82 6.86 0.23 -25.64
CA GLY A 82 6.90 -0.74 -26.74
C GLY A 82 8.26 -1.43 -26.95
N LYS A 83 9.19 -1.33 -25.99
CA LYS A 83 10.58 -1.83 -26.13
C LYS A 83 10.86 -3.18 -25.48
N TYR A 84 10.07 -3.55 -24.46
CA TYR A 84 10.35 -4.68 -23.58
C TYR A 84 9.28 -5.76 -23.72
N ASN A 85 9.67 -7.01 -23.50
CA ASN A 85 8.76 -8.16 -23.52
C ASN A 85 8.32 -8.52 -22.09
N PHE A 86 7.03 -8.64 -21.84
CA PHE A 86 6.50 -8.95 -20.50
C PHE A 86 5.92 -10.36 -20.37
N SER A 87 6.11 -11.26 -21.33
CA SER A 87 5.52 -12.61 -21.30
C SER A 87 5.91 -13.48 -20.09
N GLU A 88 7.11 -13.35 -19.53
CA GLU A 88 7.46 -14.08 -18.30
C GLU A 88 6.76 -13.48 -17.07
N TYR A 89 6.56 -12.15 -17.03
CA TYR A 89 5.77 -11.49 -15.98
C TYR A 89 4.28 -11.87 -16.09
N GLU A 90 3.72 -11.83 -17.31
CA GLU A 90 2.35 -12.24 -17.63
C GLU A 90 2.07 -13.67 -17.13
N LYS A 91 2.95 -14.61 -17.48
CA LYS A 91 2.87 -16.01 -17.04
C LYS A 91 2.95 -16.16 -15.53
N SER A 92 3.87 -15.47 -14.85
CA SER A 92 3.93 -15.48 -13.39
C SER A 92 2.72 -14.82 -12.74
N LEU A 93 2.12 -13.80 -13.37
CA LEU A 93 0.90 -13.16 -12.88
C LEU A 93 -0.30 -14.11 -13.01
N ILE A 94 -0.41 -14.87 -14.11
CA ILE A 94 -1.43 -15.91 -14.26
C ILE A 94 -1.26 -17.00 -13.18
N ASP A 95 -0.05 -17.56 -13.01
CA ASP A 95 0.23 -18.55 -11.95
C ASP A 95 -0.06 -17.99 -10.54
N TYR A 96 0.30 -16.73 -10.28
CA TYR A 96 -0.03 -16.06 -9.03
C TYR A 96 -1.55 -15.98 -8.81
N LEU A 97 -2.32 -15.62 -9.83
CA LEU A 97 -3.77 -15.48 -9.78
C LEU A 97 -4.51 -16.83 -9.64
N GLU A 98 -3.98 -17.91 -10.22
CA GLU A 98 -4.50 -19.27 -10.02
C GLU A 98 -4.28 -19.76 -8.57
N ASN A 99 -3.16 -19.38 -7.96
CA ASN A 99 -2.77 -19.85 -6.63
C ASN A 99 -3.17 -18.94 -5.46
N HIS A 100 -3.64 -17.70 -5.71
CA HIS A 100 -3.99 -16.72 -4.66
C HIS A 100 -5.43 -16.19 -4.76
N LYS A 101 -6.20 -16.31 -3.67
CA LYS A 101 -7.52 -15.68 -3.57
C LYS A 101 -7.41 -14.18 -3.28
N ILE A 102 -7.57 -13.36 -4.30
CA ILE A 102 -7.55 -11.89 -4.17
C ILE A 102 -8.95 -11.37 -3.82
N SER A 103 -9.18 -10.99 -2.56
CA SER A 103 -10.48 -10.47 -2.09
C SER A 103 -10.83 -9.08 -2.64
N SER A 104 -9.83 -8.21 -2.87
CA SER A 104 -10.06 -6.85 -3.36
C SER A 104 -10.39 -6.81 -4.87
N ALA A 105 -11.58 -6.31 -5.20
CA ALA A 105 -12.07 -6.05 -6.55
C ALA A 105 -11.20 -5.03 -7.30
N SER A 106 -10.78 -3.94 -6.65
CA SER A 106 -9.87 -2.97 -7.27
C SER A 106 -8.49 -3.59 -7.52
N THR A 107 -8.01 -4.47 -6.64
CA THR A 107 -6.74 -5.20 -6.86
C THR A 107 -6.85 -6.21 -8.00
N ARG A 108 -7.96 -6.96 -8.11
CA ARG A 108 -8.21 -7.85 -9.25
C ARG A 108 -8.26 -7.07 -10.58
N LEU A 109 -8.98 -5.95 -10.61
CA LEU A 109 -9.05 -5.08 -11.80
C LEU A 109 -7.68 -4.43 -12.14
N LYS A 110 -6.86 -4.08 -11.14
CA LYS A 110 -5.46 -3.67 -11.34
C LYS A 110 -4.64 -4.77 -11.99
N PHE A 111 -4.75 -6.03 -11.54
CA PHE A 111 -4.04 -7.15 -12.17
C PHE A 111 -4.52 -7.41 -13.60
N ALA A 112 -5.83 -7.35 -13.85
CA ALA A 112 -6.39 -7.45 -15.21
C ALA A 112 -5.88 -6.33 -16.15
N LEU A 113 -5.73 -5.10 -15.62
CA LEU A 113 -5.15 -3.97 -16.36
C LEU A 113 -3.64 -4.13 -16.59
N SER A 114 -2.92 -4.77 -15.67
CA SER A 114 -1.51 -5.16 -15.84
C SER A 114 -1.35 -6.20 -16.97
N LEU A 115 -2.17 -7.26 -16.99
CA LEU A 115 -2.21 -8.25 -18.07
C LEU A 115 -2.52 -7.62 -19.43
N ALA A 116 -3.52 -6.73 -19.49
CA ALA A 116 -3.83 -5.97 -20.69
C ALA A 116 -2.63 -5.15 -21.19
N SER A 117 -1.83 -4.57 -20.29
CA SER A 117 -0.65 -3.79 -20.66
C SER A 117 0.44 -4.64 -21.34
N CYS A 118 0.53 -5.92 -21.00
CA CYS A 118 1.42 -6.90 -21.64
C CYS A 118 1.04 -7.26 -23.09
N SER A 119 -0.11 -6.78 -23.60
CA SER A 119 -0.74 -7.21 -24.87
C SER A 119 -1.38 -8.62 -24.79
N CYS A 120 -1.70 -9.09 -23.58
CA CYS A 120 -2.37 -10.36 -23.37
C CYS A 120 -3.90 -10.21 -23.57
N ASP A 121 -4.51 -11.16 -24.29
CA ASP A 121 -5.97 -11.28 -24.47
C ASP A 121 -6.46 -12.52 -23.72
N ASP A 122 -6.45 -12.42 -22.38
CA ASP A 122 -6.82 -13.52 -21.48
C ASP A 122 -8.29 -13.43 -21.04
N GLU A 123 -8.99 -14.56 -21.00
CA GLU A 123 -10.38 -14.67 -20.52
C GLU A 123 -10.52 -14.11 -19.08
N TYR A 124 -9.47 -14.20 -18.26
CA TYR A 124 -9.38 -13.58 -16.94
C TYR A 124 -9.68 -12.08 -16.96
N ILE A 125 -9.29 -11.34 -18.01
CA ILE A 125 -9.47 -9.88 -18.05
C ILE A 125 -10.95 -9.54 -18.12
N GLU A 126 -11.69 -10.11 -19.07
CA GLU A 126 -13.14 -9.87 -19.19
C GLU A 126 -13.92 -10.55 -18.05
N ALA A 127 -13.55 -11.76 -17.62
CA ALA A 127 -14.18 -12.43 -16.47
C ALA A 127 -13.99 -11.63 -15.17
N THR A 128 -12.83 -11.01 -14.96
CA THR A 128 -12.53 -10.14 -13.81
C THR A 128 -13.28 -8.83 -13.91
N LEU A 129 -13.32 -8.20 -15.09
CA LEU A 129 -14.11 -7.00 -15.35
C LEU A 129 -15.59 -7.22 -14.98
N ASN A 130 -16.18 -8.31 -15.48
CA ASN A 130 -17.58 -8.68 -15.23
C ASN A 130 -17.87 -9.09 -13.78
N SER A 131 -16.91 -9.71 -13.09
CA SER A 131 -17.10 -10.20 -11.71
C SER A 131 -16.71 -9.20 -10.61
N SER A 132 -16.03 -8.11 -10.95
CA SER A 132 -15.42 -7.18 -9.98
C SER A 132 -15.84 -5.72 -10.14
N MET A 133 -16.19 -5.26 -11.35
CA MET A 133 -16.66 -3.88 -11.52
C MET A 133 -17.99 -3.68 -10.78
N GLY A 134 -18.13 -2.57 -10.06
CA GLY A 134 -19.29 -2.30 -9.20
C GLY A 134 -19.23 -2.89 -7.80
N LYS A 135 -18.26 -3.79 -7.52
CA LYS A 135 -17.98 -4.22 -6.14
C LYS A 135 -17.02 -3.25 -5.46
N GLN A 136 -17.11 -3.17 -4.14
CA GLN A 136 -16.17 -2.41 -3.32
C GLN A 136 -16.03 -0.89 -3.59
N GLY A 137 -17.12 -0.25 -4.02
CA GLY A 137 -17.17 1.22 -4.15
C GLY A 137 -16.45 1.76 -5.39
N ILE A 138 -16.13 3.06 -5.35
CA ILE A 138 -15.74 3.85 -6.54
C ILE A 138 -14.54 3.28 -7.31
N MET A 139 -13.56 2.71 -6.62
CA MET A 139 -12.31 2.28 -7.27
C MET A 139 -12.51 1.16 -8.28
N SER A 140 -13.50 0.27 -8.11
CA SER A 140 -13.77 -0.75 -9.13
C SER A 140 -14.38 -0.16 -10.40
N TYR A 141 -15.14 0.93 -10.30
CA TYR A 141 -15.62 1.67 -11.46
C TYR A 141 -14.49 2.44 -12.15
N VAL A 142 -13.53 2.99 -11.40
CA VAL A 142 -12.34 3.67 -11.97
C VAL A 142 -11.46 2.68 -12.75
N TYR A 143 -11.02 1.58 -12.12
CA TYR A 143 -10.23 0.55 -12.82
C TYR A 143 -11.02 -0.16 -13.93
N GLY A 144 -12.32 -0.39 -13.71
CA GLY A 144 -13.21 -0.96 -14.72
C GLY A 144 -13.37 -0.06 -15.94
N LEU A 145 -13.50 1.26 -15.75
CA LEU A 145 -13.52 2.23 -16.85
C LEU A 145 -12.19 2.24 -17.61
N HIS A 146 -11.03 2.11 -16.94
CA HIS A 146 -9.76 1.95 -17.66
C HIS A 146 -9.75 0.72 -18.57
N LEU A 147 -10.28 -0.44 -18.14
CA LEU A 147 -10.41 -1.62 -19.00
C LEU A 147 -11.40 -1.39 -20.16
N LEU A 148 -12.55 -0.79 -19.89
CA LEU A 148 -13.53 -0.42 -20.94
C LEU A 148 -12.94 0.57 -21.97
N ASN A 149 -12.09 1.52 -21.54
CA ASN A 149 -11.41 2.49 -22.41
C ASN A 149 -10.40 1.82 -23.35
N ASN A 150 -9.87 0.65 -22.98
CA ASN A 150 -9.03 -0.19 -23.84
C ASN A 150 -9.86 -1.19 -24.67
N GLY A 151 -11.18 -1.14 -24.55
CA GLY A 151 -12.14 -1.88 -25.36
C GLY A 151 -12.31 -3.35 -24.98
N PHE A 152 -12.04 -3.70 -23.71
CA PHE A 152 -12.61 -4.91 -23.09
C PHE A 152 -14.10 -4.69 -22.83
N LYS A 153 -14.90 -5.75 -22.78
CA LYS A 153 -16.37 -5.68 -22.70
C LYS A 153 -16.89 -6.14 -21.35
N HIS A 154 -17.87 -5.40 -20.86
CA HIS A 154 -18.72 -5.82 -19.76
C HIS A 154 -20.12 -6.18 -20.31
N SER A 155 -20.73 -7.22 -19.75
CA SER A 155 -22.05 -7.74 -20.14
C SER A 155 -23.20 -6.77 -19.82
N GLU A 156 -23.22 -6.23 -18.59
CA GLU A 156 -24.28 -5.31 -18.12
C GLU A 156 -23.96 -3.81 -18.29
N TYR A 157 -22.76 -3.37 -17.91
CA TYR A 157 -22.39 -1.95 -17.93
C TYR A 157 -21.79 -1.50 -19.29
N SER A 158 -22.18 -0.30 -19.71
CA SER A 158 -21.54 0.46 -20.78
C SER A 158 -20.62 1.55 -20.23
N ILE A 159 -19.65 2.01 -21.04
CA ILE A 159 -18.81 3.19 -20.78
C ILE A 159 -19.65 4.37 -20.26
N THR A 160 -20.72 4.73 -20.97
CA THR A 160 -21.60 5.86 -20.59
C THR A 160 -22.24 5.65 -19.23
N SER A 161 -22.74 4.44 -18.92
CA SER A 161 -23.34 4.17 -17.60
C SER A 161 -22.33 4.21 -16.45
N VAL A 162 -21.06 3.83 -16.70
CA VAL A 162 -20.00 3.93 -15.68
C VAL A 162 -19.59 5.39 -15.46
N ILE A 163 -19.46 6.17 -16.54
CA ILE A 163 -19.18 7.61 -16.45
C ILE A 163 -20.30 8.35 -15.72
N ASP A 164 -21.56 8.06 -16.06
CA ASP A 164 -22.71 8.69 -15.41
C ASP A 164 -22.73 8.39 -13.91
N PHE A 165 -22.48 7.14 -13.52
CA PHE A 165 -22.35 6.74 -12.12
C PHE A 165 -21.18 7.43 -11.40
N LEU A 166 -20.00 7.53 -12.03
CA LEU A 166 -18.87 8.27 -11.48
C LEU A 166 -19.22 9.74 -11.27
N ILE A 167 -19.87 10.40 -12.22
CA ILE A 167 -20.31 11.79 -12.09
C ILE A 167 -21.36 11.96 -10.98
N GLU A 168 -22.25 10.99 -10.77
CA GLU A 168 -23.23 10.99 -9.66
C GLU A 168 -22.56 10.85 -8.27
N LEU A 169 -21.36 10.26 -8.19
CA LEU A 169 -20.55 10.20 -6.97
C LEU A 169 -19.71 11.47 -6.70
N GLN A 170 -19.72 12.46 -7.60
CA GLN A 170 -18.94 13.69 -7.42
C GLN A 170 -19.52 14.53 -6.27
N LEU A 171 -18.66 14.95 -5.33
CA LEU A 171 -19.06 15.74 -4.17
C LEU A 171 -19.21 17.22 -4.53
N SER A 172 -19.83 18.01 -3.64
CA SER A 172 -20.20 19.40 -3.92
C SER A 172 -19.02 20.37 -4.07
N ASP A 173 -17.82 19.98 -3.62
CA ASP A 173 -16.56 20.70 -3.84
C ASP A 173 -15.86 20.31 -5.14
N GLY A 174 -16.42 19.36 -5.90
CA GLY A 174 -15.93 18.92 -7.20
C GLY A 174 -14.98 17.72 -7.16
N GLY A 175 -14.62 17.18 -6.00
CA GLY A 175 -13.80 15.98 -5.92
C GLY A 175 -14.60 14.69 -5.81
N TRP A 176 -13.88 13.59 -5.52
CA TRP A 176 -14.43 12.27 -5.17
C TRP A 176 -13.80 11.72 -3.88
N SER A 177 -14.44 10.75 -3.25
CA SER A 177 -13.98 10.10 -2.02
C SER A 177 -14.10 8.57 -2.12
N LEU A 178 -13.32 7.82 -1.32
CA LEU A 178 -13.55 6.38 -1.15
C LEU A 178 -14.85 6.11 -0.38
N ARG A 179 -15.13 6.97 0.59
CA ARG A 179 -16.30 6.96 1.48
C ARG A 179 -16.50 8.34 2.09
N GLY A 180 -17.69 8.57 2.64
CA GLY A 180 -18.03 9.82 3.33
C GLY A 180 -18.09 11.04 2.41
N ASP A 181 -18.36 12.17 3.04
CA ASP A 181 -18.78 13.41 2.37
C ASP A 181 -17.63 14.44 2.20
N THR A 182 -16.38 13.96 2.27
CA THR A 182 -15.15 14.77 2.13
C THR A 182 -14.31 14.20 0.98
N SER A 183 -14.00 15.02 -0.03
CA SER A 183 -13.19 14.57 -1.16
C SER A 183 -11.72 14.40 -0.84
N ASP A 184 -11.13 13.43 -1.51
CA ASP A 184 -9.72 13.03 -1.40
C ASP A 184 -8.95 13.38 -2.69
N VAL A 185 -7.65 13.69 -2.54
CA VAL A 185 -6.77 14.07 -3.65
C VAL A 185 -6.52 12.89 -4.58
N ASP A 186 -6.25 11.71 -4.01
CA ASP A 186 -5.83 10.53 -4.78
C ASP A 186 -7.01 9.97 -5.57
N VAL A 187 -8.17 9.78 -4.92
CA VAL A 187 -9.40 9.33 -5.59
C VAL A 187 -9.83 10.30 -6.68
N THR A 188 -9.75 11.61 -6.44
CA THR A 188 -10.10 12.62 -7.43
C THR A 188 -9.19 12.54 -8.65
N ALA A 189 -7.87 12.45 -8.43
CA ALA A 189 -6.90 12.33 -9.50
C ALA A 189 -7.04 11.02 -10.30
N MET A 190 -7.23 9.87 -9.63
CA MET A 190 -7.47 8.59 -10.29
C MET A 190 -8.78 8.59 -11.10
N THR A 191 -9.84 9.21 -10.59
CA THR A 191 -11.11 9.34 -11.32
C THR A 191 -10.93 10.22 -12.57
N LEU A 192 -10.16 11.31 -12.47
CA LEU A 192 -9.80 12.14 -13.63
C LEU A 192 -9.01 11.38 -14.69
N GLN A 193 -8.09 10.50 -14.31
CA GLN A 193 -7.33 9.66 -15.26
C GLN A 193 -8.25 8.75 -16.08
N ALA A 194 -9.32 8.20 -15.48
CA ALA A 194 -10.29 7.35 -16.17
C ALA A 194 -11.26 8.15 -17.06
N LEU A 195 -11.63 9.37 -16.65
CA LEU A 195 -12.53 10.27 -17.40
C LEU A 195 -11.84 11.05 -18.52
N ALA A 196 -10.50 11.21 -18.49
CA ALA A 196 -9.74 12.02 -19.43
C ALA A 196 -10.03 11.78 -20.93
N PRO A 197 -10.24 10.55 -21.43
CA PRO A 197 -10.57 10.30 -22.85
C PRO A 197 -11.87 10.97 -23.31
N TYR A 198 -12.74 11.36 -22.38
CA TYR A 198 -14.07 11.92 -22.64
C TYR A 198 -14.17 13.42 -22.34
N TYR A 199 -13.04 14.10 -22.11
CA TYR A 199 -13.00 15.53 -21.77
C TYR A 199 -13.58 16.47 -22.86
N SER A 200 -13.83 15.96 -24.07
CA SER A 200 -14.49 16.69 -25.16
C SER A 200 -16.02 16.74 -25.06
N ASP A 201 -16.64 15.93 -24.20
CA ASP A 201 -18.09 15.99 -23.92
C ASP A 201 -18.40 17.08 -22.88
N GLU A 202 -19.37 17.95 -23.17
CA GLU A 202 -19.71 19.11 -22.30
C GLU A 202 -20.19 18.72 -20.89
N LYS A 203 -20.88 17.59 -20.71
CA LYS A 203 -21.32 17.11 -19.38
C LYS A 203 -20.11 16.66 -18.58
N ILE A 204 -19.26 15.84 -19.19
CA ILE A 204 -18.07 15.26 -18.55
C ILE A 204 -17.03 16.35 -18.28
N LYS A 205 -16.82 17.25 -19.24
CA LYS A 205 -15.94 18.43 -19.12
C LYS A 205 -16.28 19.27 -17.89
N LYS A 206 -17.55 19.55 -17.63
CA LYS A 206 -17.96 20.33 -16.43
C LYS A 206 -17.57 19.63 -15.12
N SER A 207 -17.74 18.31 -15.06
CA SER A 207 -17.33 17.50 -13.91
C SER A 207 -15.81 17.52 -13.74
N VAL A 208 -15.07 17.26 -14.82
CA VAL A 208 -13.60 17.30 -14.85
C VAL A 208 -13.03 18.67 -14.48
N ASP A 209 -13.55 19.77 -15.04
CA ASP A 209 -13.11 21.13 -14.71
C ASP A 209 -13.30 21.46 -13.22
N SER A 210 -14.39 20.96 -12.61
CA SER A 210 -14.65 21.13 -11.17
C SER A 210 -13.61 20.38 -10.32
N ALA A 211 -13.26 19.15 -10.72
CA ALA A 211 -12.22 18.35 -10.07
C ALA A 211 -10.81 18.92 -10.26
N ILE A 212 -10.48 19.51 -11.42
CA ILE A 212 -9.20 20.21 -11.62
C ILE A 212 -9.10 21.42 -10.69
N ASN A 213 -10.20 22.15 -10.48
CA ASN A 213 -10.24 23.27 -9.53
C ASN A 213 -10.07 22.78 -8.08
N PHE A 214 -10.76 21.71 -7.68
CA PHE A 214 -10.56 21.06 -6.38
C PHE A 214 -9.09 20.71 -6.13
N LEU A 215 -8.43 20.03 -7.08
CA LEU A 215 -7.01 19.70 -6.95
C LEU A 215 -6.14 20.96 -6.83
N SER A 216 -6.37 21.96 -7.68
CA SER A 216 -5.69 23.25 -7.58
C SER A 216 -5.87 23.95 -6.23
N GLU A 217 -7.04 23.83 -5.60
CA GLU A 217 -7.32 24.41 -4.27
C GLU A 217 -6.71 23.59 -3.11
N LYS A 218 -6.47 22.28 -3.30
CA LYS A 218 -5.85 21.40 -2.28
C LYS A 218 -4.32 21.42 -2.30
N GLN A 219 -3.69 21.88 -3.37
CA GLN A 219 -2.23 21.98 -3.46
C GLN A 219 -1.71 23.02 -2.46
N GLN A 220 -0.69 22.64 -1.69
CA GLN A 220 -0.06 23.45 -0.66
C GLN A 220 0.86 24.53 -1.24
N ASP A 221 1.21 25.54 -0.44
CA ASP A 221 2.07 26.67 -0.85
C ASP A 221 3.49 26.25 -1.30
N ASP A 222 3.96 25.07 -0.89
CA ASP A 222 5.24 24.48 -1.31
C ASP A 222 5.11 23.46 -2.46
N GLY A 223 3.95 23.43 -3.11
CA GLY A 223 3.66 22.58 -4.27
C GLY A 223 3.15 21.19 -3.94
N ASP A 224 3.13 20.80 -2.66
CA ASP A 224 2.80 19.46 -2.18
C ASP A 224 1.28 19.20 -2.01
N TYR A 225 0.91 17.98 -1.64
CA TYR A 225 -0.45 17.61 -1.21
C TYR A 225 -0.46 16.98 0.17
N ILE A 226 -1.66 16.93 0.76
CA ILE A 226 -1.95 16.21 2.00
C ILE A 226 -3.11 15.26 1.70
N SER A 227 -2.85 13.96 1.75
CA SER A 227 -3.86 12.90 1.67
C SER A 227 -3.93 12.20 3.03
N TYR A 228 -5.15 11.96 3.50
CA TYR A 228 -5.46 11.48 4.86
C TYR A 228 -4.59 12.10 5.99
N GLY A 229 -4.34 13.42 5.93
CA GLY A 229 -3.55 14.15 6.92
C GLY A 229 -2.03 14.00 6.82
N VAL A 230 -1.52 13.21 5.86
CA VAL A 230 -0.10 12.96 5.65
C VAL A 230 0.35 13.60 4.34
N SER A 231 1.36 14.48 4.43
CA SER A 231 2.06 14.98 3.24
C SER A 231 2.92 13.88 2.64
N ASN A 232 2.74 13.62 1.34
CA ASN A 232 3.35 12.48 0.66
C ASN A 232 3.50 12.73 -0.87
N PRO A 233 4.51 12.13 -1.54
CA PRO A 233 4.73 12.31 -2.97
C PRO A 233 3.74 11.53 -3.85
N GLU A 234 3.09 10.47 -3.35
CA GLU A 234 2.10 9.68 -4.09
C GLU A 234 0.94 10.53 -4.58
N SER A 235 0.40 11.41 -3.74
CA SER A 235 -0.69 12.33 -4.12
C SER A 235 -0.28 13.29 -5.22
N GLY A 236 0.94 13.84 -5.14
CA GLY A 236 1.52 14.63 -6.24
C GLY A 236 1.65 13.83 -7.53
N ALA A 237 2.11 12.58 -7.45
CA ALA A 237 2.27 11.69 -8.59
C ALA A 237 0.93 11.32 -9.26
N GLN A 238 -0.13 11.10 -8.47
CA GLN A 238 -1.48 10.87 -8.99
C GLN A 238 -1.99 12.11 -9.75
N VAL A 239 -1.81 13.31 -9.20
CA VAL A 239 -2.22 14.56 -9.85
C VAL A 239 -1.44 14.81 -11.14
N ILE A 240 -0.11 14.62 -11.14
CA ILE A 240 0.70 14.70 -12.38
C ILE A 240 0.19 13.72 -13.43
N THR A 241 -0.16 12.49 -13.04
CA THR A 241 -0.69 11.47 -13.96
C THR A 241 -2.04 11.90 -14.55
N ALA A 242 -2.93 12.48 -13.73
CA ALA A 242 -4.22 13.02 -14.16
C ALA A 242 -4.09 14.21 -15.11
N LEU A 243 -3.26 15.20 -14.76
CA LEU A 243 -3.01 16.38 -15.60
C LEU A 243 -2.37 15.98 -16.94
N SER A 244 -1.43 15.03 -16.92
CA SER A 244 -0.81 14.50 -18.14
C SER A 244 -1.84 13.81 -19.06
N ALA A 245 -2.76 13.03 -18.50
CA ALA A 245 -3.83 12.40 -19.28
C ALA A 245 -4.82 13.42 -19.88
N LEU A 246 -5.00 14.58 -19.22
CA LEU A 246 -5.81 15.71 -19.68
C LEU A 246 -5.04 16.70 -20.59
N ASN A 247 -3.78 16.41 -20.92
CA ASN A 247 -2.87 17.27 -21.69
C ASN A 247 -2.68 18.67 -21.07
N ILE A 248 -2.56 18.72 -19.74
CA ILE A 248 -2.29 19.91 -18.93
C ILE A 248 -0.85 19.84 -18.42
N ASP A 249 0.01 20.74 -18.88
CA ASP A 249 1.40 20.84 -18.41
C ASP A 249 1.48 21.47 -17.01
N PHE A 250 1.72 20.64 -15.99
CA PHE A 250 1.83 21.10 -14.61
C PHE A 250 3.05 21.99 -14.33
N MET A 251 4.05 22.02 -15.22
CA MET A 251 5.21 22.92 -15.10
C MET A 251 4.89 24.35 -15.53
N SER A 252 3.79 24.58 -16.25
CA SER A 252 3.43 25.90 -16.80
C SER A 252 1.97 26.34 -16.54
N ASP A 253 1.06 25.43 -16.18
CA ASP A 253 -0.30 25.79 -15.82
C ASP A 253 -0.33 26.50 -14.46
N SER A 254 -0.66 27.80 -14.50
CA SER A 254 -0.74 28.68 -13.32
C SER A 254 -1.65 28.19 -12.18
N ARG A 255 -2.58 27.25 -12.44
CA ARG A 255 -3.40 26.63 -11.38
C ARG A 255 -2.55 25.75 -10.46
N PHE A 256 -1.47 25.17 -10.97
CA PHE A 256 -0.63 24.21 -10.26
C PHE A 256 0.75 24.75 -9.85
N ILE A 257 0.91 26.08 -9.90
CA ILE A 257 2.08 26.82 -9.42
C ILE A 257 1.67 27.62 -8.18
N LYS A 258 2.17 27.24 -7.00
CA LYS A 258 1.85 27.88 -5.71
C LYS A 258 3.10 28.53 -5.13
N ASN A 259 3.05 29.83 -4.88
CA ASN A 259 4.18 30.59 -4.31
C ASN A 259 5.54 30.28 -5.00
N GLU A 260 5.53 30.28 -6.33
CA GLU A 260 6.66 29.93 -7.23
C GLU A 260 7.06 28.43 -7.28
N ASN A 261 6.42 27.55 -6.49
CA ASN A 261 6.66 26.10 -6.49
C ASN A 261 5.68 25.33 -7.39
N THR A 262 6.17 24.30 -8.07
CA THR A 262 5.40 23.36 -8.89
C THR A 262 5.04 22.09 -8.12
N LEU A 263 4.18 21.23 -8.70
CA LEU A 263 3.95 19.87 -8.19
C LEU A 263 5.25 19.04 -8.07
N LEU A 264 6.20 19.27 -8.97
CA LEU A 264 7.47 18.54 -8.96
C LEU A 264 8.36 19.01 -7.81
N ASP A 265 8.35 20.30 -7.46
CA ASP A 265 9.08 20.81 -6.29
C ASP A 265 8.57 20.15 -5.00
N GLY A 266 7.24 20.01 -4.88
CA GLY A 266 6.58 19.27 -3.80
C GLY A 266 7.06 17.81 -3.69
N ILE A 267 7.01 17.07 -4.80
CA ILE A 267 7.46 15.66 -4.87
C ILE A 267 8.96 15.51 -4.59
N LEU A 268 9.81 16.41 -5.08
CA LEU A 268 11.26 16.30 -4.94
C LEU A 268 11.76 16.46 -3.49
N LYS A 269 10.95 17.01 -2.58
CA LYS A 269 11.23 17.03 -1.13
C LYS A 269 11.45 15.62 -0.55
N TYR A 270 10.81 14.61 -1.14
CA TYR A 270 10.79 13.23 -0.66
C TYR A 270 11.87 12.33 -1.29
N ARG A 271 12.64 12.88 -2.25
CA ARG A 271 13.62 12.13 -3.04
C ARG A 271 14.89 11.84 -2.24
N LEU A 272 15.28 10.56 -2.19
CA LEU A 272 16.47 10.08 -1.53
C LEU A 272 17.69 10.09 -2.47
N LYS A 273 18.89 9.99 -1.88
CA LYS A 273 20.17 10.14 -2.60
C LYS A 273 20.47 9.01 -3.60
N ASP A 274 19.87 7.85 -3.39
CA ASP A 274 19.98 6.67 -4.25
C ASP A 274 19.04 6.69 -5.46
N GLY A 275 18.07 7.62 -5.49
CA GLY A 275 17.07 7.76 -6.54
C GLY A 275 15.65 7.33 -6.15
N SER A 276 15.50 6.66 -5.00
CA SER A 276 14.19 6.29 -4.43
C SER A 276 13.44 7.47 -3.82
N PHE A 277 12.20 7.22 -3.40
CA PHE A 277 11.34 8.19 -2.70
C PHE A 277 10.84 7.62 -1.39
N SER A 278 10.71 8.49 -0.40
CA SER A 278 10.13 8.22 0.91
C SER A 278 8.67 8.67 0.97
N HIS A 279 7.81 7.99 1.75
CA HIS A 279 6.40 8.40 1.88
C HIS A 279 6.23 9.67 2.73
N THR A 280 7.09 9.87 3.73
CA THR A 280 7.09 11.05 4.61
C THR A 280 8.42 11.77 4.51
N LEU A 281 8.43 13.08 4.76
CA LEU A 281 9.63 13.90 4.67
C LEU A 281 10.74 13.38 5.59
N ASN A 282 11.93 13.14 5.04
CA ASN A 282 13.08 12.48 5.71
C ASN A 282 12.81 11.02 6.15
N GLY A 283 11.85 10.33 5.55
CA GLY A 283 11.62 8.90 5.75
C GLY A 283 12.64 8.01 5.05
N GLU A 284 12.55 6.71 5.30
CA GLU A 284 13.24 5.67 4.53
C GLU A 284 12.57 5.46 3.17
N SER A 285 13.26 4.75 2.26
CA SER A 285 12.73 4.36 0.95
C SER A 285 11.41 3.60 1.06
N ASN A 286 10.48 3.91 0.18
CA ASN A 286 9.16 3.28 0.10
C ASN A 286 8.86 2.88 -1.35
N ASN A 287 8.49 1.62 -1.56
CA ASN A 287 8.23 1.07 -2.89
C ASN A 287 7.04 1.76 -3.60
N ASN A 288 5.96 2.07 -2.87
CA ASN A 288 4.78 2.75 -3.42
C ASN A 288 5.11 4.19 -3.81
N SER A 289 5.76 4.95 -2.94
CA SER A 289 6.21 6.31 -3.24
C SER A 289 7.12 6.33 -4.47
N THR A 290 8.08 5.40 -4.52
CA THR A 290 9.07 5.29 -5.61
C THR A 290 8.41 4.92 -6.94
N VAL A 291 7.53 3.92 -6.99
CA VAL A 291 6.90 3.49 -8.24
C VAL A 291 5.82 4.45 -8.75
N GLN A 292 5.09 5.13 -7.85
CA GLN A 292 4.10 6.13 -8.25
C GLN A 292 4.75 7.35 -8.87
N VAL A 293 5.83 7.87 -8.26
CA VAL A 293 6.61 8.95 -8.89
C VAL A 293 7.18 8.49 -10.24
N PHE A 294 7.70 7.26 -10.34
CA PHE A 294 8.22 6.70 -11.59
C PHE A 294 7.19 6.70 -12.74
N TYR A 295 6.00 6.10 -12.56
CA TYR A 295 5.03 6.08 -13.66
C TYR A 295 4.42 7.46 -13.93
N SER A 296 4.34 8.37 -12.94
CA SER A 296 3.86 9.74 -13.17
C SER A 296 4.79 10.51 -14.12
N MET A 297 6.11 10.29 -14.01
CA MET A 297 7.09 10.88 -14.93
C MET A 297 7.02 10.25 -16.32
N ILE A 298 6.67 8.96 -16.43
CA ILE A 298 6.36 8.33 -17.72
C ILE A 298 5.09 8.94 -18.33
N SER A 299 4.03 9.14 -17.54
CA SER A 299 2.79 9.77 -18.00
C SER A 299 3.03 11.20 -18.50
N TYR A 300 3.83 11.98 -17.78
CA TYR A 300 4.25 13.32 -18.20
C TYR A 300 5.09 13.29 -19.49
N GLN A 301 6.05 12.35 -19.62
CA GLN A 301 6.79 12.18 -20.87
C GLN A 301 5.87 11.83 -22.04
N ARG A 302 4.90 10.92 -21.85
CA ARG A 302 3.91 10.56 -22.88
C ARG A 302 3.12 11.77 -23.34
N MET A 303 2.67 12.63 -22.43
CA MET A 303 2.00 13.89 -22.78
C MET A 303 2.92 14.81 -23.62
N LYS A 304 4.17 15.02 -23.19
CA LYS A 304 5.14 15.84 -23.94
C LYS A 304 5.45 15.30 -25.34
N ASP A 305 5.45 13.98 -25.48
CA ASP A 305 5.65 13.27 -26.75
C ASP A 305 4.38 13.24 -27.62
N GLY A 306 3.25 13.80 -27.16
CA GLY A 306 1.96 13.81 -27.86
C GLY A 306 1.25 12.46 -27.90
N LYS A 307 1.58 11.54 -26.99
CA LYS A 307 0.97 10.22 -26.85
C LYS A 307 -0.28 10.26 -25.94
N SER A 308 -1.03 9.16 -25.91
CA SER A 308 -2.16 8.98 -24.99
C SER A 308 -1.69 8.91 -23.53
N GLY A 309 -2.62 9.19 -22.59
CA GLY A 309 -2.36 9.03 -21.16
C GLY A 309 -1.99 7.59 -20.77
N LEU A 310 -1.31 7.43 -19.63
CA LEU A 310 -0.69 6.17 -19.17
C LEU A 310 -1.58 4.91 -19.29
N TYR A 311 -2.87 5.05 -19.01
CA TYR A 311 -3.84 3.94 -18.97
C TYR A 311 -4.57 3.68 -20.30
N ILE A 312 -4.23 4.38 -21.38
CA ILE A 312 -4.70 4.08 -22.73
C ILE A 312 -3.56 3.34 -23.43
N LEU A 313 -3.67 2.02 -23.44
CA LEU A 313 -2.58 1.08 -23.69
C LEU A 313 -2.28 1.01 -25.19
N ASP A 314 -1.10 1.48 -25.60
CA ASP A 314 -0.68 1.43 -27.01
C ASP A 314 -0.68 -0.01 -27.57
N SER A 315 -0.32 -1.00 -26.75
CA SER A 315 -0.29 -2.44 -27.08
C SER A 315 -1.64 -3.00 -27.53
N VAL A 316 -2.72 -2.69 -26.79
CA VAL A 316 -4.07 -3.20 -27.09
C VAL A 316 -4.62 -2.61 -28.39
N ASN A 317 -4.30 -1.36 -28.70
CA ASN A 317 -4.69 -0.72 -29.95
C ASN A 317 -3.98 -1.32 -31.18
N ILE A 318 -2.69 -1.68 -31.06
CA ILE A 318 -1.91 -2.30 -32.14
C ILE A 318 -2.41 -3.71 -32.48
N SER A 319 -2.80 -4.50 -31.47
CA SER A 319 -3.34 -5.86 -31.71
C SER A 319 -4.66 -5.84 -32.50
N LYS A 320 -5.49 -4.81 -32.29
CA LYS A 320 -6.80 -4.66 -32.95
C LYS A 320 -6.65 -4.32 -34.44
N ASP A 321 -5.78 -3.37 -34.79
CA ASP A 321 -5.47 -3.05 -36.20
C ASP A 321 -4.98 -4.29 -37.00
N GLN A 322 -4.26 -5.23 -36.38
CA GLN A 322 -3.81 -6.46 -37.05
C GLN A 322 -4.89 -7.56 -37.10
N SER A 323 -5.88 -7.52 -36.21
CA SER A 323 -7.01 -8.46 -36.20
C SER A 323 -8.08 -8.14 -37.26
N GLU A 324 -8.28 -6.86 -37.58
CA GLU A 324 -9.23 -6.42 -38.62
C GLU A 324 -8.71 -6.73 -40.04
N GLU A 325 -7.39 -6.81 -40.25
CA GLU A 325 -6.80 -7.16 -41.56
C GLU A 325 -6.82 -8.68 -41.87
N SER A 326 -7.20 -9.52 -40.90
CA SER A 326 -7.05 -10.99 -40.99
C SER A 326 -8.36 -11.81 -40.94
N THR A 327 -9.52 -11.17 -40.80
CA THR A 327 -10.83 -11.85 -40.63
C THR A 327 -11.73 -11.84 -41.87
N GLU A 328 -11.24 -12.41 -42.98
CA GLU A 328 -12.11 -12.88 -44.08
C GLU A 328 -11.87 -14.36 -44.38
N SER A 329 -12.52 -15.27 -43.61
CA SER A 329 -13.26 -16.44 -44.15
C SER A 329 -13.67 -17.52 -43.12
N THR A 330 -14.89 -18.04 -43.33
CA THR A 330 -15.43 -19.38 -42.96
C THR A 330 -15.98 -19.64 -41.55
N GLU A 331 -17.31 -19.66 -41.46
CA GLU A 331 -18.09 -20.45 -40.49
C GLU A 331 -17.93 -21.97 -40.75
N SER A 332 -17.99 -22.81 -39.70
CA SER A 332 -19.02 -23.86 -39.58
C SER A 332 -18.95 -24.67 -38.27
N THR A 333 -20.08 -24.74 -37.59
CA THR A 333 -20.57 -25.73 -36.60
C THR A 333 -19.97 -27.15 -36.59
N GLU A 334 -19.81 -27.76 -35.40
CA GLU A 334 -20.77 -28.75 -34.87
C GLU A 334 -20.60 -29.10 -33.37
N SER A 335 -21.65 -29.65 -32.78
CA SER A 335 -21.86 -30.01 -31.35
C SER A 335 -21.37 -31.41 -30.96
N ILE A 336 -21.27 -31.74 -29.65
CA ILE A 336 -21.57 -33.09 -29.11
C ILE A 336 -21.75 -33.12 -27.57
N GLU A 337 -22.49 -34.15 -27.13
CA GLU A 337 -22.94 -34.49 -25.75
C GLU A 337 -22.34 -35.86 -25.31
N SER A 338 -22.31 -36.32 -24.04
CA SER A 338 -22.93 -35.86 -22.77
C SER A 338 -22.27 -36.52 -21.53
N THR A 339 -22.52 -35.96 -20.34
CA THR A 339 -22.80 -36.65 -19.03
C THR A 339 -21.80 -37.53 -18.26
N GLU A 340 -22.04 -37.55 -16.93
CA GLU A 340 -21.65 -38.47 -15.83
C GLU A 340 -20.35 -38.11 -15.05
N SER A 341 -20.37 -37.53 -13.84
CA SER A 341 -20.97 -37.89 -12.53
C SER A 341 -20.26 -39.00 -11.74
N ILE A 342 -19.80 -38.72 -10.51
CA ILE A 342 -20.00 -39.56 -9.30
C ILE A 342 -19.56 -38.84 -8.00
N GLU A 343 -20.37 -39.10 -6.98
CA GLU A 343 -20.47 -38.72 -5.55
C GLU A 343 -19.23 -38.46 -4.66
N SER A 344 -19.36 -37.38 -3.87
CA SER A 344 -19.18 -37.22 -2.41
C SER A 344 -18.62 -38.34 -1.51
N VAL A 345 -17.82 -37.93 -0.50
CA VAL A 345 -17.76 -38.55 0.84
C VAL A 345 -17.66 -37.46 1.93
N GLU A 346 -18.34 -37.69 3.06
CA GLU A 346 -18.54 -36.75 4.17
C GLU A 346 -17.54 -36.91 5.35
N SER A 347 -17.62 -35.97 6.29
CA SER A 347 -16.85 -35.78 7.54
C SER A 347 -16.81 -36.94 8.56
N ILE A 348 -15.77 -36.96 9.41
CA ILE A 348 -15.86 -37.40 10.83
C ILE A 348 -14.99 -36.50 11.72
N GLU A 349 -15.58 -35.91 12.78
CA GLU A 349 -14.89 -35.28 13.92
C GLU A 349 -14.52 -36.31 15.01
N SER A 350 -13.59 -35.95 15.91
CA SER A 350 -13.49 -36.60 17.23
C SER A 350 -12.94 -35.64 18.29
N SER A 351 -13.78 -35.36 19.29
CA SER A 351 -13.48 -34.56 20.49
C SER A 351 -12.54 -35.27 21.47
N MET A 352 -11.79 -34.50 22.27
CA MET A 352 -11.57 -34.86 23.68
C MET A 352 -11.60 -33.62 24.59
N ASN A 353 -12.28 -33.79 25.73
CA ASN A 353 -12.43 -32.78 26.76
C ASN A 353 -11.82 -33.34 28.06
N SER A 354 -11.05 -32.56 28.82
CA SER A 354 -10.72 -32.93 30.20
C SER A 354 -10.57 -31.69 31.09
N SER A 355 -11.37 -31.68 32.16
CA SER A 355 -11.36 -30.66 33.21
C SER A 355 -10.62 -31.18 34.43
N VAL A 356 -9.61 -30.47 34.91
CA VAL A 356 -9.05 -30.65 36.25
C VAL A 356 -8.86 -29.28 36.88
N ALA A 357 -9.46 -29.05 38.03
CA ALA A 357 -9.17 -27.90 38.87
C ALA A 357 -7.95 -28.20 39.74
N SER A 358 -7.05 -27.23 39.91
CA SER A 358 -5.93 -27.29 40.84
C SER A 358 -5.71 -25.93 41.49
N GLU A 359 -5.51 -25.94 42.80
CA GLU A 359 -5.42 -24.75 43.66
C GLU A 359 -4.15 -23.92 43.42
N ASP A 360 -4.21 -22.63 43.78
CA ASP A 360 -3.14 -21.66 43.59
C ASP A 360 -1.85 -22.04 44.33
N ILE A 361 -0.74 -22.10 43.58
CA ILE A 361 0.61 -21.97 44.11
C ILE A 361 1.25 -20.80 43.37
N GLN A 362 1.51 -19.70 44.10
CA GLN A 362 2.33 -18.60 43.59
C GLN A 362 3.76 -19.09 43.34
N THR A 363 4.06 -19.37 42.07
CA THR A 363 5.41 -19.54 41.56
C THR A 363 5.89 -18.22 40.96
N GLU A 364 7.13 -17.82 41.26
CA GLU A 364 7.77 -16.69 40.56
C GLU A 364 7.82 -17.02 39.06
N LYS A 365 7.12 -16.22 38.24
CA LYS A 365 7.11 -16.41 36.78
C LYS A 365 8.48 -16.08 36.20
N VAL A 366 9.18 -17.09 35.72
CA VAL A 366 10.43 -16.94 34.98
C VAL A 366 10.11 -16.46 33.56
N SER A 367 10.70 -15.34 33.13
CA SER A 367 10.42 -14.78 31.81
C SER A 367 10.80 -15.72 30.67
N VAL A 368 9.99 -15.75 29.60
CA VAL A 368 10.21 -16.61 28.42
C VAL A 368 11.58 -16.39 27.80
N LYS A 369 12.03 -15.14 27.73
CA LYS A 369 13.34 -14.77 27.19
C LYS A 369 14.50 -15.40 27.98
N PHE A 370 14.36 -15.55 29.29
CA PHE A 370 15.35 -16.22 30.14
C PHE A 370 15.36 -17.74 29.94
N ILE A 371 14.18 -18.34 29.73
CA ILE A 371 14.05 -19.78 29.41
C ILE A 371 14.73 -20.10 28.07
N ILE A 372 14.53 -19.27 27.04
CA ILE A 372 15.16 -19.43 25.73
C ILE A 372 16.70 -19.40 25.85
N ILE A 373 17.25 -18.42 26.55
CA ILE A 373 18.70 -18.30 26.79
C ILE A 373 19.26 -19.54 27.53
N ILE A 374 18.53 -20.09 28.51
CA ILE A 374 18.92 -21.34 29.18
C ILE A 374 18.94 -22.51 28.19
N VAL A 375 17.91 -22.66 27.34
CA VAL A 375 17.85 -23.73 26.34
C VAL A 375 19.01 -23.61 25.35
N GLU A 376 19.35 -22.42 24.87
CA GLU A 376 20.51 -22.17 24.01
C GLU A 376 21.83 -22.57 24.68
N ILE A 377 22.03 -22.22 25.96
CA ILE A 377 23.21 -22.60 26.75
C ILE A 377 23.30 -24.13 26.88
N CYS A 378 22.18 -24.81 27.17
CA CYS A 378 22.10 -26.26 27.26
C CYS A 378 22.40 -26.94 25.92
N LEU A 379 21.86 -26.44 24.81
CA LEU A 379 22.12 -26.95 23.46
C LEU A 379 23.58 -26.76 23.03
N PHE A 380 24.19 -25.62 23.37
CA PHE A 380 25.62 -25.39 23.14
C PHE A 380 26.49 -26.36 23.94
N ALA A 381 26.23 -26.51 25.25
CA ALA A 381 26.95 -27.45 26.10
C ALA A 381 26.82 -28.90 25.63
N PHE A 382 25.60 -29.33 25.25
CA PHE A 382 25.35 -30.64 24.66
C PHE A 382 26.11 -30.84 23.35
N SER A 383 26.13 -29.83 22.47
CA SER A 383 26.83 -29.87 21.19
C SER A 383 28.35 -29.97 21.36
N VAL A 384 28.91 -29.30 22.37
CA VAL A 384 30.33 -29.45 22.75
C VAL A 384 30.62 -30.89 23.21
N VAL A 385 29.78 -31.47 24.08
CA VAL A 385 29.92 -32.88 24.52
C VAL A 385 29.80 -33.84 23.33
N LEU A 386 28.88 -33.59 22.40
CA LEU A 386 28.71 -34.40 21.18
C LEU A 386 29.96 -34.35 20.28
N LEU A 387 30.60 -33.18 20.13
CA LEU A 387 31.87 -33.06 19.40
C LEU A 387 33.00 -33.89 20.05
N PHE A 388 33.04 -33.99 21.38
CA PHE A 388 33.97 -34.89 22.09
C PHE A 388 33.65 -36.37 21.82
N LEU A 389 32.39 -36.79 21.98
CA LEU A 389 31.95 -38.18 21.79
C LEU A 389 32.19 -38.66 20.34
N LEU A 390 31.95 -37.80 19.35
CA LEU A 390 32.19 -38.08 17.93
C LEU A 390 33.68 -37.99 17.54
N LYS A 391 34.59 -37.69 18.48
CA LYS A 391 36.02 -37.42 18.25
C LYS A 391 36.29 -36.31 17.20
N LYS A 392 35.33 -35.39 17.03
CA LYS A 392 35.40 -34.25 16.11
C LYS A 392 35.82 -32.95 16.80
N PHE A 393 36.12 -32.98 18.10
CA PHE A 393 36.57 -31.81 18.85
C PHE A 393 37.93 -31.30 18.35
N ASN A 394 37.94 -30.11 17.77
CA ASN A 394 39.13 -29.34 17.43
C ASN A 394 38.80 -27.85 17.50
N LEU A 395 39.82 -26.99 17.56
CA LEU A 395 39.64 -25.55 17.78
C LEU A 395 38.77 -24.87 16.70
N LYS A 396 38.85 -25.30 15.43
CA LYS A 396 38.04 -24.73 14.35
C LYS A 396 36.55 -25.07 14.54
N ASN A 397 36.24 -26.33 14.84
CA ASN A 397 34.87 -26.78 15.09
C ASN A 397 34.27 -26.13 16.35
N PHE A 398 35.08 -25.94 17.40
CA PHE A 398 34.64 -25.23 18.61
C PHE A 398 34.37 -23.75 18.33
N LEU A 399 35.27 -23.04 17.63
CA LEU A 399 35.08 -21.63 17.27
C LEU A 399 33.86 -21.41 16.36
N ALA A 400 33.62 -22.30 15.39
CA ALA A 400 32.44 -22.24 14.54
C ALA A 400 31.13 -22.43 15.33
N LEU A 401 31.08 -23.42 16.23
CA LEU A 401 29.93 -23.65 17.10
C LEU A 401 29.70 -22.48 18.07
N PHE A 402 30.77 -21.92 18.63
CA PHE A 402 30.71 -20.78 19.54
C PHE A 402 30.24 -19.49 18.84
N LEU A 403 30.63 -19.29 17.57
CA LEU A 403 30.13 -18.18 16.75
C LEU A 403 28.62 -18.29 16.52
N VAL A 404 28.12 -19.48 16.16
CA VAL A 404 26.67 -19.73 15.99
C VAL A 404 25.92 -19.50 17.30
N PHE A 405 26.45 -19.98 18.44
CA PHE A 405 25.87 -19.73 19.75
C PHE A 405 25.81 -18.25 20.12
N ILE A 406 26.88 -17.47 19.84
CA ILE A 406 26.86 -16.01 20.03
C ILE A 406 25.80 -15.34 19.15
N ILE A 407 25.66 -15.75 17.89
CA ILE A 407 24.64 -15.18 16.98
C ILE A 407 23.23 -15.45 17.52
N LEU A 408 22.94 -16.68 17.99
CA LEU A 408 21.65 -17.03 18.59
C LEU A 408 21.36 -16.23 19.87
N ILE A 409 22.34 -16.12 20.77
CA ILE A 409 22.22 -15.30 21.98
C ILE A 409 21.97 -13.82 21.64
N ILE A 410 22.67 -13.25 20.65
CA ILE A 410 22.44 -11.87 20.20
C ILE A 410 21.02 -11.73 19.62
N LEU A 411 20.58 -12.68 18.79
CA LEU A 411 19.23 -12.70 18.21
C LEU A 411 18.16 -12.73 19.31
N SER A 412 18.26 -13.67 20.25
CA SER A 412 17.37 -13.80 21.41
C SER A 412 17.41 -12.58 22.34
N LEU A 413 18.54 -11.87 22.43
CA LEU A 413 18.65 -10.60 23.16
C LEU A 413 18.04 -9.40 22.42
N THR A 414 18.11 -9.36 21.09
CA THR A 414 17.55 -8.26 20.27
C THR A 414 16.05 -8.38 20.00
N ILE A 415 15.52 -9.59 19.84
CA ILE A 415 14.08 -9.80 19.59
C ILE A 415 13.29 -9.57 20.90
N LYS A 416 12.16 -8.86 20.79
CA LYS A 416 11.17 -8.70 21.86
C LYS A 416 10.25 -9.93 21.89
N ILE A 417 10.68 -10.97 22.61
CA ILE A 417 9.89 -12.18 22.86
C ILE A 417 9.14 -12.02 24.18
N GLN A 418 7.83 -12.19 24.16
CA GLN A 418 6.93 -12.19 25.32
C GLN A 418 5.93 -13.34 25.19
N SER A 419 5.54 -13.96 26.31
CA SER A 419 4.37 -14.83 26.36
C SER A 419 3.08 -14.04 26.15
N LYS A 420 1.98 -14.75 25.85
CA LYS A 420 0.63 -14.18 25.87
C LYS A 420 0.36 -13.44 27.18
N GLU A 421 0.74 -14.05 28.31
CA GLU A 421 0.57 -13.47 29.64
C GLU A 421 1.43 -12.21 29.82
N GLU A 422 2.72 -12.24 29.47
CA GLU A 422 3.61 -11.07 29.54
C GLU A 422 3.19 -9.92 28.59
N TYR A 423 2.46 -10.21 27.51
CA TYR A 423 1.95 -9.20 26.57
C TYR A 423 0.66 -8.52 27.06
N TYR A 424 -0.24 -9.29 27.68
CA TYR A 424 -1.54 -8.80 28.19
C TYR A 424 -1.51 -8.41 29.69
N ASN A 425 -0.42 -8.68 30.42
CA ASN A 425 -0.33 -8.33 31.83
C ASN A 425 -0.01 -6.84 32.02
N ASN A 426 -0.82 -6.17 32.84
CA ASN A 426 -0.88 -4.70 32.89
C ASN A 426 -0.09 -4.10 34.08
N GLU A 427 0.94 -4.80 34.56
CA GLU A 427 1.81 -4.29 35.64
C GLU A 427 2.73 -3.17 35.13
N GLY A 428 2.24 -1.93 35.22
CA GLY A 428 3.11 -0.77 35.37
C GLY A 428 3.51 0.01 34.10
N ILE A 429 2.64 0.12 33.09
CA ILE A 429 2.76 1.22 32.12
C ILE A 429 2.26 2.51 32.80
N SER A 430 3.12 3.14 33.61
CA SER A 430 2.89 4.51 34.05
C SER A 430 3.22 5.45 32.89
N LYS A 431 2.20 6.05 32.27
CA LYS A 431 2.43 7.12 31.28
C LYS A 431 3.15 8.29 31.93
N GLU A 432 4.28 8.68 31.34
CA GLU A 432 4.99 9.91 31.70
C GLU A 432 4.36 11.09 30.96
N ASN A 433 4.32 12.26 31.59
CA ASN A 433 3.75 13.49 31.02
C ASN A 433 2.29 13.35 30.54
N VAL A 434 1.43 12.77 31.39
CA VAL A 434 -0.03 12.71 31.14
C VAL A 434 -0.58 14.13 30.96
N ILE A 435 -1.21 14.37 29.81
CA ILE A 435 -1.84 15.65 29.44
C ILE A 435 -3.37 15.66 29.61
N GLY A 436 -3.99 14.48 29.74
CA GLY A 436 -5.45 14.35 29.84
C GLY A 436 -5.92 12.91 29.88
N THR A 437 -7.22 12.71 29.67
CA THR A 437 -7.85 11.39 29.48
C THR A 437 -8.72 11.35 28.21
N VAL A 438 -8.89 10.16 27.65
CA VAL A 438 -9.82 9.88 26.54
C VAL A 438 -10.70 8.70 26.89
N THR A 439 -11.87 8.61 26.25
CA THR A 439 -12.76 7.45 26.38
C THR A 439 -12.70 6.63 25.09
N ILE A 440 -12.52 5.31 25.19
CA ILE A 440 -12.59 4.39 24.03
C ILE A 440 -13.73 3.37 24.19
N SER A 441 -14.41 3.06 23.09
CA SER A 441 -15.32 1.92 22.96
C SER A 441 -15.05 1.14 21.67
N ILE A 442 -15.44 -0.13 21.64
CA ILE A 442 -15.30 -1.02 20.48
C ILE A 442 -16.62 -1.79 20.28
N LYS A 443 -17.26 -1.62 19.12
CA LYS A 443 -18.62 -2.09 18.82
C LYS A 443 -18.69 -2.81 17.47
N CYS A 444 -19.52 -3.85 17.37
CA CYS A 444 -19.80 -4.61 16.16
C CYS A 444 -21.31 -4.84 15.97
N GLU A 445 -22.12 -3.82 16.30
CA GLU A 445 -23.59 -3.89 16.28
C GLU A 445 -24.16 -4.23 14.87
N THR A 446 -23.48 -3.76 13.82
CA THR A 446 -23.84 -3.98 12.39
C THR A 446 -23.85 -5.44 11.95
N ILE A 447 -23.20 -6.34 12.71
CA ILE A 447 -23.08 -7.78 12.42
C ILE A 447 -23.82 -8.68 13.42
N ILE A 448 -24.57 -8.12 14.37
CA ILE A 448 -25.41 -8.91 15.27
C ILE A 448 -26.38 -9.77 14.45
N GLY A 449 -26.27 -11.10 14.61
CA GLY A 449 -27.10 -12.07 13.90
C GLY A 449 -26.72 -12.33 12.43
N LYS A 450 -25.62 -11.76 11.91
CA LYS A 450 -25.14 -12.02 10.53
C LYS A 450 -24.28 -13.29 10.37
N GLY A 451 -24.19 -14.14 11.40
CA GLY A 451 -23.55 -15.46 11.34
C GLY A 451 -23.28 -16.04 12.72
N ASP A 452 -22.95 -17.34 12.79
CA ASP A 452 -22.56 -18.03 14.02
C ASP A 452 -21.07 -17.83 14.33
N ASN A 453 -20.72 -16.65 14.84
CA ASN A 453 -19.36 -16.34 15.31
C ASN A 453 -19.38 -16.05 16.82
N SER A 454 -18.64 -16.84 17.60
CA SER A 454 -18.58 -16.72 19.07
C SER A 454 -17.90 -15.45 19.57
N TYR A 455 -17.23 -14.70 18.69
CA TYR A 455 -16.59 -13.43 19.01
C TYR A 455 -17.52 -12.21 18.86
N ILE A 456 -18.77 -12.38 18.40
CA ILE A 456 -19.79 -11.33 18.38
C ILE A 456 -20.54 -11.31 19.73
N PRO A 457 -20.44 -10.24 20.54
CA PRO A 457 -21.23 -10.08 21.75
C PRO A 457 -22.73 -9.94 21.43
N LYS A 458 -23.61 -10.37 22.33
CA LYS A 458 -25.08 -10.35 22.10
C LYS A 458 -25.67 -8.95 21.95
N ASP A 459 -25.01 -7.96 22.55
CA ASP A 459 -25.29 -6.53 22.47
C ASP A 459 -24.38 -5.81 21.47
N GLY A 460 -23.47 -6.54 20.80
CA GLY A 460 -22.48 -5.97 19.88
C GLY A 460 -21.34 -5.20 20.56
N ILE A 461 -21.24 -5.17 21.89
CA ILE A 461 -20.24 -4.36 22.60
C ILE A 461 -19.04 -5.21 22.99
N ILE A 462 -17.92 -5.05 22.28
CA ILE A 462 -16.65 -5.74 22.54
C ILE A 462 -15.90 -5.06 23.69
N LEU A 463 -15.90 -3.72 23.70
CA LEU A 463 -15.36 -2.90 24.78
C LEU A 463 -16.35 -1.77 25.09
N ASN A 464 -16.87 -1.78 26.31
CA ASN A 464 -17.65 -0.66 26.85
C ASN A 464 -16.78 0.60 26.97
N GLU A 465 -17.41 1.77 26.97
CA GLU A 465 -16.74 3.06 27.22
C GLU A 465 -15.79 2.96 28.43
N THR A 466 -14.49 3.07 28.14
CA THR A 466 -13.42 2.91 29.12
C THR A 466 -12.44 4.06 29.01
N GLU A 467 -12.11 4.67 30.16
CA GLU A 467 -11.17 5.78 30.24
C GLU A 467 -9.71 5.31 30.22
N PHE A 468 -8.88 6.03 29.47
CA PHE A 468 -7.43 5.89 29.41
C PHE A 468 -6.76 7.25 29.53
N ALA A 469 -5.61 7.31 30.21
CA ALA A 469 -4.78 8.51 30.24
C ALA A 469 -4.08 8.68 28.88
N ILE A 470 -3.86 9.93 28.45
CA ILE A 470 -3.06 10.27 27.27
C ILE A 470 -1.83 11.10 27.65
N SER A 471 -0.73 10.86 26.95
CA SER A 471 0.49 11.68 26.93
C SER A 471 0.54 12.51 25.64
N ASP A 472 1.39 13.55 25.62
CA ASP A 472 1.57 14.40 24.43
C ASP A 472 2.07 13.57 23.23
N GLY A 473 1.33 13.66 22.12
CA GLY A 473 1.57 12.88 20.90
C GLY A 473 0.93 11.49 20.84
N ASP A 474 0.20 11.03 21.87
CA ASP A 474 -0.55 9.77 21.81
C ASP A 474 -1.61 9.79 20.69
N THR A 475 -1.75 8.68 19.98
CA THR A 475 -2.69 8.54 18.86
C THR A 475 -3.84 7.57 19.14
N VAL A 476 -4.86 7.59 18.27
CA VAL A 476 -5.95 6.60 18.30
C VAL A 476 -5.42 5.16 18.26
N TYR A 477 -4.35 4.89 17.51
CA TYR A 477 -3.69 3.60 17.47
C TYR A 477 -3.08 3.22 18.82
N ASP A 478 -2.36 4.13 19.48
CA ASP A 478 -1.72 3.86 20.77
C ASP A 478 -2.76 3.47 21.84
N ILE A 479 -3.89 4.19 21.89
CA ILE A 479 -4.98 3.91 22.81
C ILE A 479 -5.72 2.61 22.45
N LEU A 480 -5.89 2.29 21.17
CA LEU A 480 -6.42 0.97 20.77
C LEU A 480 -5.51 -0.16 21.26
N ILE A 481 -4.20 -0.05 21.06
CA ILE A 481 -3.23 -1.08 21.46
C ILE A 481 -3.14 -1.19 22.99
N GLU A 482 -3.20 -0.07 23.73
CA GLU A 482 -3.26 -0.06 25.18
C GLU A 482 -4.55 -0.71 25.71
N ALA A 483 -5.69 -0.37 25.12
CA ALA A 483 -6.98 -0.97 25.47
C ALA A 483 -7.01 -2.47 25.16
N ALA A 484 -6.50 -2.88 24.00
CA ALA A 484 -6.40 -4.28 23.61
C ALA A 484 -5.51 -5.08 24.58
N ARG A 485 -4.37 -4.52 25.01
CA ARG A 485 -3.52 -5.15 26.03
C ARG A 485 -4.25 -5.29 27.37
N LYS A 486 -4.83 -4.20 27.89
CA LYS A 486 -5.56 -4.17 29.17
C LYS A 486 -6.75 -5.12 29.21
N HIS A 487 -7.46 -5.30 28.10
CA HIS A 487 -8.69 -6.09 28.02
C HIS A 487 -8.51 -7.45 27.31
N SER A 488 -7.27 -7.87 27.02
CA SER A 488 -6.95 -9.14 26.35
C SER A 488 -7.61 -9.33 24.98
N LEU A 489 -7.83 -8.24 24.24
CA LEU A 489 -8.38 -8.26 22.89
C LEU A 489 -7.27 -8.56 21.87
N GLN A 490 -7.54 -9.47 20.94
CA GLN A 490 -6.68 -9.66 19.78
C GLN A 490 -6.85 -8.47 18.82
N ILE A 491 -5.74 -8.03 18.23
CA ILE A 491 -5.67 -7.02 17.18
C ILE A 491 -4.82 -7.60 16.06
N GLU A 492 -5.22 -7.35 14.82
CA GLU A 492 -4.40 -7.58 13.64
C GLU A 492 -4.31 -6.30 12.84
N ASN A 493 -3.11 -6.00 12.35
CA ASN A 493 -2.84 -4.81 11.56
C ASN A 493 -1.89 -5.12 10.40
N ASN A 494 -2.18 -4.50 9.26
CA ASN A 494 -1.31 -4.48 8.10
C ASN A 494 -0.46 -3.19 8.14
N GLY A 495 0.79 -3.25 7.68
CA GLY A 495 1.72 -2.11 7.70
C GLY A 495 2.64 -2.07 8.93
N ASN A 496 3.42 -0.99 9.06
CA ASN A 496 4.37 -0.78 10.16
C ASN A 496 3.77 0.12 11.25
N ASP A 497 4.47 0.28 12.38
CA ASP A 497 4.04 1.07 13.56
C ASP A 497 3.63 2.53 13.27
N LYS A 498 3.98 3.09 12.09
CA LYS A 498 3.61 4.46 11.68
C LYS A 498 2.42 4.51 10.72
N MET A 499 2.07 3.39 10.09
CA MET A 499 1.07 3.29 9.00
C MET A 499 0.21 2.03 9.19
N ALA A 500 -0.15 1.72 10.43
CA ALA A 500 -0.94 0.56 10.76
C ALA A 500 -2.40 0.75 10.31
N TYR A 501 -2.84 -0.12 9.41
CA TYR A 501 -4.24 -0.32 9.09
C TYR A 501 -4.77 -1.51 9.89
N ILE A 502 -5.83 -1.33 10.67
CA ILE A 502 -6.41 -2.38 11.52
C ILE A 502 -7.28 -3.30 10.67
N SER A 503 -6.76 -4.48 10.35
CA SER A 503 -7.46 -5.52 9.58
C SER A 503 -8.36 -6.39 10.45
N GLY A 504 -8.12 -6.45 11.77
CA GLY A 504 -8.98 -7.21 12.68
C GLY A 504 -8.93 -6.75 14.14
N ILE A 505 -10.06 -6.88 14.83
CA ILE A 505 -10.20 -6.67 16.27
C ILE A 505 -11.07 -7.80 16.81
N ASN A 506 -10.62 -8.45 17.89
CA ASN A 506 -11.33 -9.55 18.55
C ASN A 506 -11.73 -10.68 17.58
N TYR A 507 -10.82 -11.07 16.68
CA TYR A 507 -11.05 -12.11 15.65
C TYR A 507 -12.22 -11.84 14.69
N LEU A 508 -12.63 -10.58 14.56
CA LEU A 508 -13.52 -10.10 13.51
C LEU A 508 -12.67 -9.29 12.53
N TYR A 509 -12.59 -9.76 11.30
CA TYR A 509 -11.69 -9.25 10.27
C TYR A 509 -12.42 -8.43 9.22
N GLU A 510 -11.68 -7.60 8.49
CA GLU A 510 -12.16 -7.09 7.21
C GLU A 510 -12.58 -8.23 6.27
N PHE A 511 -13.63 -7.96 5.48
CA PHE A 511 -14.27 -8.90 4.55
C PHE A 511 -15.04 -10.10 5.15
N ASP A 512 -14.99 -10.35 6.46
CA ASP A 512 -15.73 -11.46 7.12
C ASP A 512 -17.25 -11.43 6.86
N TYR A 513 -17.83 -10.22 6.78
CA TYR A 513 -19.27 -10.00 6.61
C TYR A 513 -19.60 -9.28 5.29
N GLY A 514 -18.81 -9.58 4.25
CA GLY A 514 -18.98 -9.13 2.87
C GLY A 514 -17.85 -8.23 2.40
N ASP A 515 -17.71 -8.09 1.07
CA ASP A 515 -16.59 -7.38 0.43
C ASP A 515 -16.37 -5.93 0.90
N LEU A 516 -17.33 -5.30 1.58
CA LEU A 516 -17.25 -3.94 2.12
C LEU A 516 -17.11 -3.85 3.65
N SER A 517 -16.92 -4.99 4.32
CA SER A 517 -16.89 -5.05 5.76
C SER A 517 -15.49 -4.85 6.35
N GLY A 518 -15.41 -4.25 7.54
CA GLY A 518 -14.13 -3.97 8.20
C GLY A 518 -14.25 -2.99 9.35
N TRP A 519 -13.10 -2.56 9.88
CA TRP A 519 -13.03 -1.66 11.04
C TRP A 519 -12.90 -0.20 10.64
N MET A 520 -13.72 0.65 11.27
CA MET A 520 -13.62 2.10 11.20
C MET A 520 -13.48 2.67 12.61
N PHE A 521 -12.95 3.90 12.70
CA PHE A 521 -12.95 4.66 13.94
C PHE A 521 -13.55 6.05 13.74
N LEU A 522 -14.24 6.53 14.76
CA LEU A 522 -14.69 7.90 14.89
C LEU A 522 -14.01 8.55 16.09
N VAL A 523 -13.79 9.87 16.01
CA VAL A 523 -13.42 10.70 17.17
C VAL A 523 -14.48 11.78 17.33
N ASN A 524 -15.04 11.88 18.54
CA ASN A 524 -16.13 12.80 18.89
C ASN A 524 -17.34 12.69 17.93
N GLY A 525 -17.72 11.46 17.57
CA GLY A 525 -18.84 11.15 16.67
C GLY A 525 -18.61 11.53 15.20
N LYS A 526 -17.36 11.77 14.79
CA LYS A 526 -16.99 12.07 13.40
C LYS A 526 -15.98 11.08 12.86
N GLU A 527 -16.18 10.63 11.62
CA GLU A 527 -15.15 9.90 10.87
C GLU A 527 -13.88 10.75 10.77
N SER A 528 -12.74 10.11 11.02
CA SER A 528 -11.44 10.76 10.86
C SER A 528 -11.07 10.88 9.38
N SER A 529 -10.64 12.08 8.97
CA SER A 529 -9.98 12.29 7.68
C SER A 529 -8.49 11.91 7.70
N VAL A 530 -7.99 11.25 8.75
CA VAL A 530 -6.58 10.82 8.89
C VAL A 530 -6.48 9.40 9.45
N GLY A 531 -5.36 8.69 9.19
CA GLY A 531 -5.12 7.34 9.70
C GLY A 531 -5.02 7.26 11.24
N CYS A 532 -5.32 6.09 11.82
CA CYS A 532 -5.34 5.93 13.29
C CYS A 532 -3.98 6.15 13.97
N THR A 533 -2.87 5.93 13.27
CA THR A 533 -1.49 6.24 13.68
C THR A 533 -1.09 7.72 13.51
N SER A 534 -1.98 8.55 12.96
CA SER A 534 -1.72 9.98 12.67
C SER A 534 -2.71 10.92 13.37
N PHE A 535 -3.84 10.40 13.88
CA PHE A 535 -4.76 11.20 14.68
C PHE A 535 -4.20 11.38 16.10
N ALA A 536 -3.59 12.55 16.36
CA ALA A 536 -3.16 12.95 17.70
C ALA A 536 -4.36 13.32 18.58
N LEU A 537 -4.40 12.81 19.81
CA LEU A 537 -5.53 12.94 20.73
C LEU A 537 -5.44 14.18 21.62
N SER A 538 -6.61 14.69 22.02
CA SER A 538 -6.80 15.77 22.98
C SER A 538 -7.53 15.30 24.24
N ASP A 539 -7.37 16.03 25.34
CA ASP A 539 -8.09 15.78 26.59
C ASP A 539 -9.61 15.84 26.39
N GLY A 540 -10.31 14.79 26.80
CA GLY A 540 -11.76 14.62 26.64
C GLY A 540 -12.23 14.00 25.32
N ASP A 541 -11.33 13.61 24.41
CA ASP A 541 -11.73 12.95 23.15
C ASP A 541 -12.43 11.60 23.39
N ILE A 542 -13.48 11.34 22.60
CA ILE A 542 -14.24 10.09 22.60
C ILE A 542 -13.91 9.31 21.31
N ILE A 543 -13.31 8.14 21.46
CA ILE A 543 -12.89 7.23 20.39
C ILE A 543 -13.92 6.09 20.29
N GLU A 544 -14.46 5.87 19.10
CA GLU A 544 -15.38 4.76 18.84
C GLU A 544 -14.85 3.91 17.69
N TRP A 545 -14.41 2.68 17.98
CA TRP A 545 -14.14 1.67 16.96
C TRP A 545 -15.41 0.90 16.65
N VAL A 546 -15.73 0.81 15.37
CA VAL A 546 -17.00 0.30 14.87
C VAL A 546 -16.77 -0.60 13.67
N TYR A 547 -17.39 -1.78 13.69
CA TYR A 547 -17.40 -2.67 12.53
C TYR A 547 -18.47 -2.20 11.53
N THR A 548 -18.13 -2.08 10.26
CA THR A 548 -19.06 -1.78 9.16
C THR A 548 -19.25 -2.99 8.26
N CYS A 549 -20.38 -3.08 7.56
CA CYS A 549 -20.57 -3.90 6.36
C CYS A 549 -20.57 -3.08 5.05
N GLU A 550 -20.63 -1.75 5.11
CA GLU A 550 -20.91 -0.86 3.96
C GLU A 550 -20.04 0.42 3.93
N LEU A 551 -18.77 0.35 4.32
CA LEU A 551 -17.83 1.50 4.40
C LEU A 551 -18.37 2.71 5.19
N GLY A 552 -19.04 2.45 6.31
CA GLY A 552 -19.58 3.46 7.21
C GLY A 552 -21.02 3.89 6.92
N LYS A 553 -21.61 3.48 5.80
CA LYS A 553 -23.01 3.82 5.46
C LYS A 553 -24.02 3.23 6.44
N ASP A 554 -23.69 2.12 7.10
CA ASP A 554 -24.51 1.39 8.05
C ASP A 554 -24.25 1.77 9.53
N ILE A 555 -23.47 2.83 9.79
CA ILE A 555 -23.12 3.32 11.14
C ILE A 555 -23.70 4.72 11.43
N LYS A 556 -24.38 5.34 10.46
CA LYS A 556 -24.95 6.71 10.56
C LYS A 556 -26.36 6.77 11.17
#